data_AF-A0A832FCK5-F1
#
_entry.id   AF-A0A832FCK5-F1
#
_cell.length_a   1.000
_cell.length_b   1.000
_cell.length_c   1.000
_cell.angle_alpha   90.00
_cell.angle_beta   90.00
_cell.angle_gamma   90.00
#
_symmetry.space_group_name_H-M   'P 1'
#
loop_
_entity.id
_entity.type
_entity.pdbx_description
1 polymer ?
#
loop_
_entity_poly.entity_id
_entity_poly.type
_entity_poly.pdbx_seq_one_letter_code
_entity_poly.pdbx_strand_id
1 'polypeptide(L)'
;MNMSIDTIEPIQLEKEYLDEFRQESIPPQIKALAEAILDQALLDIVNNDGREAALYWIEIDNFDYLFSFRNICTMLGMNPYLIRRAIRKEGKTLLKKGFPL
;
A
#
# COMPACT_ATOMS: atom_id res chain seq x y z
N MET A 1 -31.97 -4.40 -32.89
CA MET A 1 -30.57 -4.30 -32.45
C MET A 1 -30.60 -3.91 -30.99
N ASN A 2 -30.51 -4.90 -30.10
CA ASN A 2 -30.40 -4.65 -28.66
C ASN A 2 -28.94 -4.87 -28.29
N MET A 3 -28.22 -3.80 -27.97
CA MET A 3 -26.99 -3.94 -27.22
C MET A 3 -27.42 -4.29 -25.79
N SER A 4 -27.22 -5.54 -25.42
CA SER A 4 -27.22 -5.95 -24.02
C SER A 4 -26.13 -5.13 -23.33
N ILE A 5 -26.53 -4.35 -22.33
CA ILE A 5 -25.59 -3.78 -21.37
C ILE A 5 -25.19 -4.98 -20.52
N ASP A 6 -24.24 -5.77 -21.03
CA ASP A 6 -23.58 -6.79 -20.24
C ASP A 6 -22.99 -6.07 -19.04
N THR A 7 -23.49 -6.44 -17.87
CA THR A 7 -23.00 -6.04 -16.56
C THR A 7 -21.48 -6.18 -16.56
N ILE A 8 -20.78 -5.06 -16.72
CA ILE A 8 -19.36 -4.99 -16.43
C ILE A 8 -19.28 -5.24 -14.93
N GLU A 9 -18.79 -6.41 -14.54
CA GLU A 9 -18.61 -6.70 -13.13
C GLU A 9 -17.65 -5.66 -12.55
N PRO A 10 -17.94 -5.03 -11.40
CA PRO A 10 -17.09 -4.00 -10.80
C PRO A 10 -15.62 -4.41 -10.70
N ILE A 11 -15.39 -5.71 -10.51
CA ILE A 11 -14.07 -6.36 -10.42
C ILE A 11 -13.27 -6.24 -11.73
N GLN A 12 -13.92 -6.28 -12.90
CA GLN A 12 -13.25 -6.12 -14.20
C GLN A 12 -12.80 -4.68 -14.40
N LEU A 13 -13.62 -3.71 -14.01
CA LEU A 13 -13.30 -2.28 -14.13
C LEU A 13 -12.14 -1.89 -13.21
N GLU A 14 -12.13 -2.38 -11.95
CA GLU A 14 -11.00 -2.17 -11.03
C GLU A 14 -9.70 -2.75 -11.58
N LYS A 15 -9.77 -3.95 -12.16
CA LYS A 15 -8.59 -4.64 -12.68
C LYS A 15 -8.01 -3.95 -13.91
N GLU A 16 -8.86 -3.51 -14.84
CA GLU A 16 -8.44 -2.73 -16.01
C GLU A 16 -7.86 -1.38 -15.62
N TYR A 17 -8.48 -0.67 -14.66
CA TYR A 17 -7.98 0.61 -14.16
C TYR A 17 -6.62 0.46 -13.46
N LEU A 18 -6.46 -0.59 -12.65
CA LEU A 18 -5.19 -0.91 -12.00
C LEU A 18 -4.10 -1.31 -13.02
N ASP A 19 -4.47 -2.01 -14.08
CA ASP A 19 -3.52 -2.42 -15.12
C ASP A 19 -3.10 -1.25 -16.03
N GLU A 20 -4.00 -0.31 -16.36
CA GLU A 20 -3.65 0.97 -17.00
C GLU A 20 -2.74 1.82 -16.10
N PHE A 21 -3.04 1.92 -14.80
CA PHE A 21 -2.20 2.62 -13.82
C PHE A 21 -0.79 2.02 -13.67
N ARG A 22 -0.64 0.72 -13.97
CA ARG A 22 0.65 0.02 -13.95
C ARG A 22 1.43 0.17 -15.25
N GLN A 23 0.76 0.46 -16.38
CA GLN A 23 1.38 0.58 -17.70
C GLN A 23 1.72 2.02 -18.09
N GLU A 24 0.96 3.02 -17.62
CA GLU A 24 1.30 4.43 -17.80
C GLU A 24 2.31 4.92 -16.75
N SER A 25 3.08 5.97 -17.09
CA SER A 25 3.90 6.67 -16.11
C SER A 25 2.97 7.31 -15.07
N ILE A 26 2.98 6.78 -13.85
CA ILE A 26 2.16 7.30 -12.73
C ILE A 26 2.34 8.81 -12.65
N PRO A 27 1.23 9.60 -12.64
CA PRO A 27 1.32 11.04 -12.57
C PRO A 27 2.19 11.46 -11.37
N PRO A 28 3.09 12.46 -11.51
CA PRO A 28 4.00 12.85 -10.44
C PRO A 28 3.29 13.17 -9.11
N GLN A 29 2.08 13.71 -9.18
CA GLN A 29 1.24 14.03 -8.02
C GLN A 29 0.77 12.78 -7.27
N ILE A 30 0.38 11.72 -8.01
CA ILE A 30 -0.03 10.43 -7.42
C ILE A 30 1.19 9.72 -6.82
N LYS A 31 2.34 9.81 -7.49
CA LYS A 31 3.60 9.29 -6.94
C LYS A 31 3.97 9.99 -5.62
N ALA A 32 3.92 11.32 -5.59
CA ALA A 32 4.19 12.09 -4.37
C ALA A 32 3.20 11.78 -3.24
N LEU A 33 1.92 11.58 -3.57
CA LEU A 33 0.92 11.14 -2.60
C LEU A 33 1.24 9.74 -2.05
N ALA A 34 1.64 8.81 -2.93
CA ALA A 34 2.00 7.46 -2.52
C ALA A 34 3.23 7.44 -1.61
N GLU A 35 4.24 8.28 -1.89
CA GLU A 35 5.40 8.51 -1.03
C GLU A 35 4.96 9.05 0.35
N ALA A 36 4.12 10.10 0.37
CA ALA A 36 3.65 10.70 1.61
C ALA A 36 2.85 9.73 2.50
N ILE A 37 2.00 8.88 1.92
CA ILE A 37 1.24 7.87 2.65
C ILE A 37 2.19 6.85 3.30
N LEU A 38 3.18 6.37 2.54
CA LEU A 38 4.15 5.40 3.06
C LEU A 38 5.03 6.02 4.16
N ASP A 39 5.53 7.24 3.94
CA ASP A 39 6.36 7.96 4.91
C ASP A 39 5.61 8.20 6.22
N GLN A 40 4.35 8.61 6.15
CA GLN A 40 3.53 8.79 7.35
C GLN A 40 3.33 7.47 8.10
N ALA A 41 3.00 6.38 7.40
CA ALA A 41 2.83 5.07 8.05
C ALA A 41 4.12 4.58 8.73
N LEU A 42 5.28 4.83 8.13
CA LEU A 42 6.58 4.51 8.73
C LEU A 42 6.87 5.40 9.95
N LEU A 43 6.54 6.69 9.87
CA LEU A 43 6.69 7.64 10.97
C LEU A 43 5.82 7.24 12.17
N ASP A 44 4.57 6.86 11.92
CA ASP A 44 3.62 6.37 12.91
C ASP A 44 4.17 5.15 13.67
N ILE A 45 4.82 4.23 12.94
CA ILE A 45 5.48 3.06 13.54
C ILE A 45 6.65 3.45 14.44
N VAL A 46 7.49 4.39 13.97
CA VAL A 46 8.69 4.84 14.69
C VAL A 46 8.31 5.62 15.95
N ASN A 47 7.31 6.50 15.87
CA ASN A 47 6.89 7.38 16.96
C ASN A 47 5.92 6.71 17.94
N ASN A 48 5.46 5.51 17.64
CA ASN A 48 4.40 4.81 18.40
C ASN A 48 3.06 5.56 18.41
N ASP A 49 2.81 6.42 17.42
CA ASP A 49 1.58 7.18 17.25
C ASP A 49 0.83 6.62 16.04
N GLY A 50 -0.37 6.06 16.21
CA GLY A 50 -1.06 5.34 15.12
C GLY A 50 -0.40 4.03 14.69
N ARG A 51 0.64 3.57 15.38
CA ARG A 51 1.46 2.37 15.05
C ARG A 51 0.64 1.14 14.70
N GLU A 52 -0.35 0.77 15.52
CA GLU A 52 -1.14 -0.44 15.29
C GLU A 52 -1.94 -0.36 13.98
N ALA A 53 -2.47 0.83 13.65
CA ALA A 53 -3.17 1.05 12.39
C ALA A 53 -2.21 0.96 11.19
N ALA A 54 -1.02 1.55 11.31
CA ALA A 54 0.02 1.50 10.28
C ALA A 54 0.53 0.07 10.06
N LEU A 55 0.80 -0.69 11.13
CA LEU A 55 1.19 -2.09 11.06
C LEU A 55 0.10 -2.95 10.44
N TYR A 56 -1.16 -2.75 10.83
CA TYR A 56 -2.29 -3.45 10.24
C TYR A 56 -2.43 -3.18 8.75
N TRP A 57 -2.33 -1.92 8.33
CA TRP A 57 -2.38 -1.53 6.91
C TRP A 57 -1.22 -2.15 6.10
N ILE A 58 -0.01 -2.21 6.66
CA ILE A 58 1.16 -2.85 6.02
C ILE A 58 0.99 -4.37 5.90
N GLU A 59 0.43 -5.01 6.93
CA GLU A 59 0.30 -6.46 7.02
C GLU A 59 -0.87 -7.00 6.20
N ILE A 60 -1.94 -6.23 6.04
CA ILE A 60 -3.06 -6.62 5.18
C ILE A 60 -2.58 -6.77 3.73
N ASP A 61 -2.90 -7.92 3.14
CA ASP A 61 -2.66 -8.20 1.73
C ASP A 61 -3.95 -8.00 0.93
N ASN A 62 -4.45 -6.76 0.93
CA ASN A 62 -5.59 -6.37 0.14
C ASN A 62 -5.10 -5.60 -1.10
N PHE A 63 -5.61 -5.94 -2.29
CA PHE A 63 -5.30 -5.26 -3.55
C PHE A 63 -6.48 -4.42 -4.06
N ASP A 64 -7.66 -4.57 -3.47
CA ASP A 64 -8.92 -3.94 -3.87
C ASP A 64 -8.91 -2.43 -3.58
N TYR A 65 -8.14 -2.00 -2.57
CA TYR A 65 -7.95 -0.57 -2.28
C TYR A 65 -6.80 0.03 -3.09
N LEU A 66 -7.07 1.13 -3.79
CA LEU A 66 -6.07 1.88 -4.56
C LEU A 66 -4.82 2.25 -3.73
N PHE A 67 -5.03 2.68 -2.48
CA PHE A 67 -3.96 3.01 -1.53
C PHE A 67 -3.66 1.89 -0.55
N SER A 68 -3.89 0.63 -0.94
CA SER A 68 -3.35 -0.49 -0.19
C SER A 68 -1.82 -0.44 -0.17
N PHE A 69 -1.21 -0.97 0.89
CA PHE A 69 0.23 -1.03 1.00
C PHE A 69 0.90 -1.71 -0.20
N ARG A 70 0.28 -2.77 -0.73
CA ARG A 70 0.76 -3.46 -1.92
C ARG A 70 0.73 -2.57 -3.16
N ASN A 71 -0.38 -1.87 -3.41
CA ASN A 71 -0.50 -0.98 -4.55
C ASN A 71 0.45 0.22 -4.44
N ILE A 72 0.58 0.83 -3.25
CA ILE A 72 1.59 1.87 -2.98
C ILE A 72 3.00 1.36 -3.30
N CYS A 73 3.38 0.17 -2.81
CA CYS A 73 4.68 -0.41 -3.12
C CYS A 73 4.87 -0.62 -4.63
N THR A 74 3.86 -1.16 -5.32
CA THR A 74 3.90 -1.35 -6.77
C THR A 74 4.05 -0.01 -7.51
N MET A 75 3.30 1.02 -7.12
CA MET A 75 3.38 2.37 -7.69
C MET A 75 4.78 2.97 -7.56
N LEU A 76 5.45 2.71 -6.43
CA LEU A 76 6.78 3.23 -6.16
C LEU A 76 7.91 2.32 -6.67
N GLY A 77 7.59 1.22 -7.36
CA GLY A 77 8.58 0.26 -7.86
C GLY A 77 9.27 -0.54 -6.75
N MET A 78 8.65 -0.66 -5.58
CA MET A 78 9.16 -1.36 -4.40
C MET A 78 8.56 -2.76 -4.26
N ASN A 79 9.32 -3.67 -3.67
CA ASN A 79 8.82 -5.00 -3.33
C ASN A 79 8.20 -5.01 -1.92
N PRO A 80 6.86 -5.18 -1.78
CA PRO A 80 6.17 -5.10 -0.50
C PRO A 80 6.65 -6.17 0.51
N TYR A 81 7.10 -7.34 0.04
CA TYR A 81 7.64 -8.38 0.92
C TYR A 81 8.96 -7.97 1.57
N LEU A 82 9.82 -7.25 0.84
CA LEU A 82 11.10 -6.78 1.38
C LEU A 82 10.87 -5.69 2.44
N ILE A 83 9.93 -4.77 2.18
CA ILE A 83 9.55 -3.72 3.12
C ILE A 83 8.92 -4.31 4.39
N ARG A 84 7.95 -5.22 4.27
CA ARG A 84 7.38 -5.97 5.42
C ARG A 84 8.48 -6.67 6.24
N ARG A 85 9.43 -7.31 5.57
CA ARG A 85 10.55 -8.00 6.23
C ARG A 85 11.45 -7.01 6.98
N ALA A 86 11.72 -5.84 6.41
CA ALA A 86 12.51 -4.78 7.06
C ALA A 86 11.80 -4.28 8.31
N ILE A 87 10.52 -3.92 8.21
CA ILE A 87 9.69 -3.43 9.34
C ILE A 87 9.63 -4.49 10.46
N ARG A 88 9.43 -5.77 10.13
CA ARG A 88 9.44 -6.85 11.13
C ARG A 88 10.80 -7.04 11.80
N LYS A 89 11.91 -6.81 11.07
CA LYS A 89 13.27 -6.87 11.63
C LYS A 89 13.57 -5.66 12.52
N GLU A 90 13.14 -4.48 12.11
CA GLU A 90 13.34 -3.24 12.87
C GLU A 90 12.42 -3.16 14.09
N GLY A 91 11.17 -3.60 13.99
CA GLY A 91 10.27 -3.79 15.13
C GLY A 91 10.86 -4.73 16.19
N LYS A 92 11.53 -5.82 15.78
CA LYS A 92 12.29 -6.69 16.70
C LYS A 92 13.51 -5.99 17.30
N THR A 93 14.10 -5.02 16.59
CA THR A 93 15.25 -4.25 17.08
C THR A 93 14.81 -3.18 18.08
N LEU A 94 13.64 -2.57 17.88
CA LEU A 94 13.00 -1.65 18.83
C LEU A 94 12.56 -2.36 20.12
N LEU A 95 11.97 -3.57 20.01
CA LEU A 95 11.66 -4.42 21.17
C LEU A 95 12.92 -4.84 21.96
N LYS A 96 14.03 -5.12 21.26
CA LYS A 96 15.33 -5.41 21.90
C LYS A 96 15.97 -4.18 22.57
N LYS A 97 15.58 -2.97 22.18
CA LYS A 97 16.09 -1.70 22.74
C LYS A 97 15.28 -1.18 23.94
N GLY A 98 14.29 -1.94 24.42
CA GLY A 98 13.63 -1.65 25.70
C GLY A 98 12.60 -0.52 25.67
N PHE A 99 12.06 -0.16 24.50
CA PHE A 99 10.88 0.70 24.42
C PHE A 99 9.62 -0.15 24.65
N PRO A 100 8.83 0.11 25.71
CA PRO A 100 7.61 -0.66 25.96
C PRO A 100 6.55 -0.31 24.90
N LEU A 101 5.78 -1.34 24.50
CA LEU A 101 4.62 -1.20 23.62
C LEU A 101 3.61 -0.21 24.19
#